data_AF-A0A2V7Y0T8-F1
#
_entry.id   AF-A0A2V7Y0T8-F1
#
_cell.length_a   1.000
_cell.length_b   1.000
_cell.length_c   1.000
_cell.angle_alpha   90.00
_cell.angle_beta   90.00
_cell.angle_gamma   90.00
#
_symmetry.space_group_name_H-M   'P 1'
#
loop_
_entity.id
_entity.type
_entity.pdbx_description
1 polymer ?
#
loop_
_entity_poly.entity_id
_entity_poly.type
_entity_poly.pdbx_seq_one_letter_code
_entity_poly.pdbx_strand_id
1 'polypeptide(L)'
;MEASEGDGHPFLTKRRHTTLDAKQYSEWLQKELVDSRRILEKETGHPVKFLAYPYGDYDHYLTADVAKAGYDAALTCDYGRVSRGTNPYRFKRVVIEKHMDFATFRYYLGARPLPLQEMTPLPGQLLDPGEMTISAHIPDYQSLDPKSVGIALLSMTGTLPYSYDAKNGWISLLVNEGLQGSLQRALVWATEKKSRRRVEATWTFRLPDILGDPAFCPAIDPVVIAHAQHPPQTGGSAGPVSTPRSVAAPRLQN
;
A
#
# COMPACT_ATOMS: atom_id res chain seq x y z
N MET A 1 -16.00 -37.62 27.68
CA MET A 1 -14.81 -36.88 27.24
C MET A 1 -15.14 -36.43 25.83
N GLU A 2 -15.88 -35.33 25.69
CA GLU A 2 -16.37 -34.88 24.38
C GLU A 2 -16.78 -33.40 24.50
N ALA A 3 -16.03 -32.54 23.82
CA ALA A 3 -16.36 -31.19 23.35
C ALA A 3 -15.05 -30.54 22.90
N SER A 4 -14.56 -30.99 21.74
CA SER A 4 -13.49 -30.33 20.96
C SER A 4 -14.03 -30.18 19.55
N GLU A 5 -15.11 -29.41 19.41
CA GLU A 5 -15.66 -29.02 18.11
C GLU A 5 -15.28 -27.57 17.83
N GLY A 6 -14.51 -27.37 16.75
CA GLY A 6 -14.51 -26.13 15.96
C GLY A 6 -13.57 -25.01 16.42
N ASP A 7 -12.58 -24.75 15.56
CA ASP A 7 -11.84 -23.48 15.40
C ASP A 7 -10.79 -23.09 16.45
N GLY A 8 -9.52 -23.10 16.02
CA GLY A 8 -8.34 -22.59 16.74
C GLY A 8 -8.31 -21.07 16.91
N HIS A 9 -9.48 -20.44 17.10
CA HIS A 9 -9.65 -19.02 17.38
C HIS A 9 -10.88 -18.74 18.27
N PRO A 10 -11.01 -19.42 19.44
CA PRO A 10 -12.19 -19.27 20.30
C PRO A 10 -12.17 -17.92 21.04
N PHE A 11 -13.35 -17.42 21.43
CA PHE A 11 -13.41 -16.36 22.44
C PHE A 11 -12.73 -16.83 23.72
N LEU A 12 -11.91 -16.00 24.36
CA LEU A 12 -11.18 -16.44 25.56
C LEU A 12 -11.90 -16.07 26.87
N THR A 13 -12.89 -15.17 26.85
CA THR A 13 -13.54 -14.69 28.07
C THR A 13 -14.56 -15.68 28.64
N LYS A 14 -14.63 -15.80 29.98
CA LYS A 14 -15.51 -16.76 30.65
C LYS A 14 -16.98 -16.63 30.23
N ARG A 15 -17.44 -15.40 30.00
CA ARG A 15 -18.82 -15.08 29.57
C ARG A 15 -19.22 -15.73 28.24
N ARG A 16 -18.25 -16.16 27.42
CA ARG A 16 -18.48 -16.84 26.13
C ARG A 16 -18.48 -18.37 26.24
N HIS A 17 -18.19 -18.91 27.41
CA HIS A 17 -18.12 -20.35 27.71
C HIS A 17 -19.09 -20.72 28.81
N THR A 18 -20.38 -20.65 28.53
CA THR A 18 -21.46 -20.84 29.52
C THR A 18 -21.63 -22.30 29.97
N THR A 19 -21.16 -23.26 29.18
CA THR A 19 -21.28 -24.71 29.45
C THR A 19 -20.17 -25.23 30.36
N LEU A 20 -19.00 -24.57 30.38
CA LEU A 20 -17.90 -24.96 31.25
C LEU A 20 -18.16 -24.46 32.68
N ASP A 21 -17.85 -25.25 33.69
CA ASP A 21 -17.75 -24.73 35.05
C ASP A 21 -16.47 -23.86 35.23
N ALA A 22 -16.24 -23.34 36.43
CA ALA A 22 -15.08 -22.48 36.70
C ALA A 22 -13.74 -23.22 36.57
N LYS A 23 -13.68 -24.49 37.01
CA LYS A 23 -12.46 -25.30 36.98
C LYS A 23 -12.15 -25.72 35.54
N GLN A 24 -13.14 -26.24 34.84
CA GLN A 24 -13.05 -26.65 33.44
C GLN A 24 -12.63 -25.47 32.55
N TYR A 25 -13.22 -24.29 32.75
CA TYR A 25 -12.82 -23.09 32.01
C TYR A 25 -11.38 -22.68 32.31
N SER A 26 -10.96 -22.72 33.58
CA SER A 26 -9.59 -22.36 33.95
C SER A 26 -8.58 -23.32 33.32
N GLU A 27 -8.84 -24.63 33.35
CA GLU A 27 -7.97 -25.65 32.74
C GLU A 27 -7.92 -25.48 31.21
N TRP A 28 -9.07 -25.26 30.58
CA TRP A 28 -9.17 -24.98 29.15
C TRP A 28 -8.41 -23.70 28.76
N LEU A 29 -8.62 -22.59 29.48
CA LEU A 29 -7.97 -21.32 29.18
C LEU A 29 -6.44 -21.43 29.35
N GLN A 30 -5.97 -22.11 30.40
CA GLN A 30 -4.54 -22.35 30.58
C GLN A 30 -3.95 -23.15 29.42
N LYS A 31 -4.67 -24.15 28.92
CA LYS A 31 -4.26 -24.89 27.72
C LYS A 31 -4.19 -23.97 26.51
N GLU A 32 -5.23 -23.19 26.24
CA GLU A 32 -5.26 -22.25 25.11
C GLU A 32 -4.14 -21.22 25.16
N LEU A 33 -3.78 -20.70 26.34
CA LEU A 33 -2.72 -19.69 26.48
C LEU A 33 -1.32 -20.30 26.50
N VAL A 34 -1.09 -21.37 27.27
CA VAL A 34 0.25 -21.90 27.52
C VAL A 34 0.67 -22.91 26.46
N ASP A 35 -0.21 -23.83 26.06
CA ASP A 35 0.15 -24.81 25.03
C ASP A 35 0.26 -24.16 23.66
N SER A 36 -0.61 -23.22 23.28
CA SER A 36 -0.49 -22.51 22.00
C SER A 36 0.84 -21.76 21.90
N ARG A 37 1.24 -21.06 22.97
CA ARG A 37 2.53 -20.38 23.07
C ARG A 37 3.68 -21.37 22.92
N ARG A 38 3.68 -22.45 23.70
CA ARG A 38 4.74 -23.48 23.68
C ARG A 38 4.88 -24.13 22.31
N ILE A 39 3.77 -24.42 21.64
CA ILE A 39 3.76 -24.99 20.29
C ILE A 39 4.40 -23.98 19.32
N LEU A 40 3.96 -22.73 19.32
CA LEU A 40 4.53 -21.69 18.45
C LEU A 40 6.02 -21.45 18.73
N GLU A 41 6.45 -21.43 19.99
CA GLU A 41 7.86 -21.28 20.35
C GLU A 41 8.71 -22.45 19.86
N LYS A 42 8.20 -23.68 19.97
CA LYS A 42 8.87 -24.89 19.47
C LYS A 42 9.02 -24.87 17.94
N GLU A 43 7.94 -24.54 17.23
CA GLU A 43 7.93 -24.56 15.76
C GLU A 43 8.70 -23.39 15.15
N THR A 44 8.69 -22.22 15.80
CA THR A 44 9.40 -21.03 15.29
C THR A 44 10.84 -20.90 15.80
N GLY A 45 11.18 -21.56 16.91
CA GLY A 45 12.48 -21.41 17.58
C GLY A 45 12.67 -20.05 18.26
N HIS A 46 11.63 -19.24 18.38
CA HIS A 46 11.67 -17.89 18.95
C HIS A 46 10.65 -17.73 20.09
N PRO A 47 10.92 -16.89 21.11
CA PRO A 47 9.99 -16.65 22.19
C PRO A 47 8.73 -15.92 21.69
N VAL A 48 7.55 -16.36 22.15
CA VAL A 48 6.26 -15.76 21.80
C VAL A 48 5.81 -14.85 22.93
N LYS A 49 6.03 -13.55 22.72
CA LYS A 49 5.86 -12.52 23.75
C LYS A 49 4.50 -11.83 23.75
N PHE A 50 3.77 -11.92 22.64
CA PHE A 50 2.56 -11.15 22.43
C PHE A 50 1.38 -12.06 22.07
N LEU A 51 0.20 -11.70 22.57
CA LEU A 51 -1.07 -12.33 22.23
C LEU A 51 -1.97 -11.31 21.51
N ALA A 52 -2.71 -11.72 20.48
CA ALA A 52 -3.84 -10.95 19.99
C ALA A 52 -5.13 -11.63 20.47
N TYR A 53 -5.99 -10.89 21.18
CA TYR A 53 -7.25 -11.45 21.65
C TYR A 53 -8.14 -11.82 20.44
N PRO A 54 -8.64 -13.06 20.37
CA PRO A 54 -9.62 -13.46 19.37
C PRO A 54 -10.81 -12.50 19.37
N TYR A 55 -11.13 -11.98 18.18
CA TYR A 55 -12.18 -10.97 17.96
C TYR A 55 -11.99 -9.66 18.75
N GLY A 56 -10.85 -9.48 19.41
CA GLY A 56 -10.59 -8.38 20.33
C GLY A 56 -11.36 -8.47 21.65
N ASP A 57 -11.92 -9.62 22.02
CA ASP A 57 -12.73 -9.80 23.22
C ASP A 57 -11.85 -10.07 24.45
N TYR A 58 -11.99 -9.22 25.48
CA TYR A 58 -11.23 -9.35 26.72
C TYR A 58 -12.00 -8.83 27.95
N ASP A 59 -11.48 -9.09 29.15
CA ASP A 59 -11.89 -8.48 30.41
C ASP A 59 -10.71 -8.44 31.40
N HIS A 60 -10.92 -7.91 32.60
CA HIS A 60 -9.85 -7.78 33.60
C HIS A 60 -9.35 -9.13 34.13
N TYR A 61 -10.20 -10.16 34.18
CA TYR A 61 -9.80 -11.50 34.60
C TYR A 61 -8.86 -12.12 33.56
N LEU A 62 -9.28 -12.12 32.29
CA LEU A 62 -8.48 -12.65 31.20
C LEU A 62 -7.14 -11.92 31.07
N THR A 63 -7.10 -10.60 31.23
CA THR A 63 -5.81 -9.86 31.18
C THR A 63 -4.83 -10.32 32.27
N ALA A 64 -5.33 -10.69 33.46
CA ALA A 64 -4.48 -11.21 34.53
C ALA A 64 -3.98 -12.63 34.20
N ASP A 65 -4.82 -13.48 33.62
CA ASP A 65 -4.42 -14.84 33.26
C ASP A 65 -3.44 -14.87 32.08
N VAL A 66 -3.56 -13.96 31.12
CA VAL A 66 -2.56 -13.76 30.05
C VAL A 66 -1.21 -13.31 30.62
N ALA A 67 -1.20 -12.42 31.61
CA ALA A 67 0.04 -12.03 32.29
C ALA A 67 0.69 -13.23 33.01
N LYS A 68 -0.10 -14.03 33.73
CA LYS A 68 0.38 -15.25 34.41
C LYS A 68 0.90 -16.31 33.44
N ALA A 69 0.32 -16.40 32.24
CA ALA A 69 0.78 -17.31 31.19
C ALA A 69 2.14 -16.92 30.58
N GLY A 70 2.69 -15.76 30.96
CA GLY A 70 4.04 -15.34 30.60
C GLY A 70 4.12 -14.51 29.31
N TYR A 71 3.03 -13.90 28.87
CA TYR A 71 3.05 -12.90 27.80
C TYR A 71 3.51 -11.53 28.34
N ASP A 72 4.27 -10.79 27.51
CA ASP A 72 4.73 -9.44 27.82
C ASP A 72 3.63 -8.39 27.56
N ALA A 73 2.76 -8.65 26.58
CA ALA A 73 1.65 -7.77 26.22
C ALA A 73 0.58 -8.49 25.39
N ALA A 74 -0.60 -7.86 25.27
CA ALA A 74 -1.71 -8.36 24.47
C ALA A 74 -2.44 -7.25 23.71
N LEU A 75 -2.89 -7.56 22.50
CA LEU A 75 -3.50 -6.64 21.55
C LEU A 75 -5.01 -6.86 21.44
N THR A 76 -5.75 -5.76 21.44
CA THR A 76 -7.22 -5.69 21.35
C THR A 76 -7.67 -5.24 19.96
N CYS A 77 -8.98 -5.18 19.70
CA CYS A 77 -9.53 -4.47 18.54
C CYS A 77 -9.94 -3.02 18.85
N ASP A 78 -9.65 -2.53 20.07
CA ASP A 78 -9.99 -1.15 20.45
C ASP A 78 -9.18 -0.17 19.61
N TYR A 79 -9.87 0.81 19.01
CA TYR A 79 -9.23 1.83 18.20
C TYR A 79 -8.36 2.76 19.07
N GLY A 80 -7.10 2.93 18.66
CA GLY A 80 -6.28 4.02 19.17
C GLY A 80 -4.78 3.77 19.11
N ARG A 81 -4.02 4.78 19.54
CA ARG A 81 -2.57 4.73 19.63
C ARG A 81 -2.14 4.21 21.00
N VAL A 82 -1.03 3.49 21.02
CA VAL A 82 -0.36 3.09 22.26
C VAL A 82 0.65 4.18 22.65
N SER A 83 0.57 4.67 23.87
CA SER A 83 1.52 5.62 24.47
C SER A 83 2.26 4.98 25.66
N ARG A 84 3.35 5.60 26.10
CA ARG A 84 3.98 5.25 27.38
C ARG A 84 2.92 5.31 28.49
N GLY A 85 2.90 4.30 29.35
CA GLY A 85 1.89 4.14 30.41
C GLY A 85 0.60 3.41 30.01
N THR A 86 0.44 3.04 28.73
CA THR A 86 -0.68 2.16 28.32
C THR A 86 -0.52 0.80 28.97
N ASN A 87 -1.61 0.21 29.45
CA ASN A 87 -1.61 -1.15 29.97
C ASN A 87 -1.12 -2.13 28.88
N PRO A 88 -0.03 -2.90 29.11
CA PRO A 88 0.54 -3.78 28.10
C PRO A 88 -0.42 -4.87 27.63
N TYR A 89 -1.36 -5.29 28.46
CA TYR A 89 -2.35 -6.33 28.14
C TYR A 89 -3.61 -5.75 27.47
N ARG A 90 -3.60 -4.47 27.09
CA ARG A 90 -4.72 -3.79 26.43
C ARG A 90 -4.22 -2.87 25.32
N PHE A 91 -3.21 -3.30 24.57
CA PHE A 91 -2.71 -2.50 23.45
C PHE A 91 -3.80 -2.34 22.40
N LYS A 92 -4.04 -1.08 22.06
CA LYS A 92 -4.99 -0.65 21.02
C LYS A 92 -4.37 -0.87 19.65
N ARG A 93 -5.22 -1.06 18.64
CA ARG A 93 -4.81 -1.21 17.24
C ARG A 93 -5.55 -0.22 16.36
N VAL A 94 -5.07 -0.08 15.12
CA VAL A 94 -5.79 0.62 14.06
C VAL A 94 -6.14 -0.39 13.00
N VAL A 95 -7.41 -0.45 12.64
CA VAL A 95 -7.89 -1.32 11.56
C VAL A 95 -7.52 -0.67 10.22
N ILE A 96 -6.91 -1.45 9.33
CA ILE A 96 -6.66 -1.04 7.95
C ILE A 96 -7.76 -1.66 7.08
N GLU A 97 -8.58 -0.82 6.48
CA GLU A 97 -9.73 -1.21 5.66
C GLU A 97 -9.39 -1.16 4.18
N LYS A 98 -10.07 -1.98 3.37
CA LYS A 98 -9.82 -2.07 1.92
C LYS A 98 -9.93 -0.74 1.18
N HIS A 99 -10.84 0.14 1.62
CA HIS A 99 -11.10 1.42 0.98
C HIS A 99 -10.26 2.56 1.57
N MET A 100 -9.35 2.26 2.49
CA MET A 100 -8.43 3.25 3.05
C MET A 100 -7.45 3.71 1.98
N ASP A 101 -7.52 5.00 1.64
CA ASP A 101 -6.52 5.60 0.78
C ASP A 101 -5.20 5.82 1.53
N PHE A 102 -4.15 6.11 0.77
CA PHE A 102 -2.81 6.22 1.31
C PHE A 102 -2.64 7.44 2.23
N ALA A 103 -3.39 8.51 2.00
CA ALA A 103 -3.37 9.69 2.86
C ALA A 103 -3.95 9.37 4.25
N THR A 104 -5.09 8.68 4.28
CA THR A 104 -5.75 8.20 5.50
C THR A 104 -4.86 7.22 6.27
N PHE A 105 -4.23 6.28 5.57
CA PHE A 105 -3.29 5.33 6.17
C PHE A 105 -2.16 6.04 6.92
N ARG A 106 -1.53 7.04 6.30
CA ARG A 106 -0.41 7.74 6.93
C ARG A 106 -0.84 8.72 8.02
N TYR A 107 -2.05 9.27 7.92
CA TYR A 107 -2.67 10.00 9.03
C TYR A 107 -2.74 9.12 10.29
N TYR A 108 -3.11 7.84 10.16
CA TYR A 108 -3.09 6.92 11.30
C TYR A 108 -1.69 6.62 11.84
N LEU A 109 -0.66 6.66 10.99
CA LEU A 109 0.74 6.58 11.43
C LEU A 109 1.18 7.84 12.21
N GLY A 110 0.40 8.92 12.15
CA GLY A 110 0.60 10.15 12.92
C GLY A 110 1.12 11.31 12.08
N ALA A 111 1.14 11.16 10.77
CA ALA A 111 1.40 12.28 9.88
C ALA A 111 0.21 13.21 9.79
N ARG A 112 0.48 14.47 9.46
CA ARG A 112 -0.53 15.49 9.23
C ARG A 112 -0.53 15.95 7.77
N PRO A 113 -1.66 16.49 7.27
CA PRO A 113 -1.69 17.03 5.92
C PRO A 113 -0.68 18.17 5.74
N LEU A 114 0.06 18.16 4.64
CA LEU A 114 0.86 19.27 4.13
C LEU A 114 0.13 19.87 2.93
N PRO A 115 -0.32 21.13 2.97
CA PRO A 115 -0.86 21.77 1.79
C PRO A 115 0.18 21.85 0.68
N LEU A 116 -0.18 21.47 -0.54
CA LEU A 116 0.63 21.65 -1.75
C LEU A 116 -0.15 22.47 -2.77
N GLN A 117 0.57 23.23 -3.58
CA GLN A 117 0.07 24.01 -4.71
C GLN A 117 0.97 23.77 -5.93
N GLU A 118 0.47 24.12 -7.12
CA GLU A 118 1.26 24.15 -8.36
C GLU A 118 2.07 22.86 -8.60
N MET A 119 1.41 21.72 -8.39
CA MET A 119 2.01 20.39 -8.58
C MET A 119 2.26 20.11 -10.05
N THR A 120 3.47 19.67 -10.38
CA THR A 120 3.82 19.10 -11.67
C THR A 120 4.34 17.68 -11.42
N PRO A 121 3.83 16.65 -12.08
CA PRO A 121 2.66 16.64 -12.94
C PRO A 121 1.38 16.90 -12.13
N LEU A 122 0.31 17.36 -12.79
CA LEU A 122 -0.98 17.55 -12.15
C LEU A 122 -1.53 16.20 -11.64
N PRO A 123 -2.32 16.19 -10.56
CA PRO A 123 -2.99 14.99 -10.10
C PRO A 123 -3.81 14.32 -11.22
N GLY A 124 -3.49 13.08 -11.55
CA GLY A 124 -4.13 12.28 -12.59
C GLY A 124 -3.66 12.56 -14.03
N GLN A 125 -2.72 13.48 -14.23
CA GLN A 125 -2.21 13.80 -15.56
C GLN A 125 -1.54 12.59 -16.23
N LEU A 126 -1.81 12.39 -17.53
CA LEU A 126 -1.09 11.45 -18.39
C LEU A 126 0.11 12.19 -19.00
N LEU A 127 1.30 11.59 -18.92
CA LEU A 127 2.53 12.13 -19.49
C LEU A 127 3.15 11.15 -20.47
N ASP A 128 3.89 11.64 -21.46
CA ASP A 128 4.70 10.78 -22.32
C ASP A 128 5.93 10.25 -21.55
N PRO A 129 6.44 9.06 -21.90
CA PRO A 129 7.65 8.51 -21.28
C PRO A 129 8.87 9.39 -21.62
N GLY A 130 9.64 9.82 -20.61
CA GLY A 130 10.85 10.63 -20.83
C GLY A 130 11.36 11.29 -19.54
N GLU A 131 12.36 12.17 -19.68
CA GLU A 131 12.82 13.01 -18.57
C GLU A 131 11.67 13.89 -18.08
N MET A 132 11.34 13.79 -16.79
CA MET A 132 10.26 14.58 -16.20
C MET A 132 10.69 15.23 -14.90
N THR A 133 10.20 16.44 -14.67
CA THR A 133 10.33 17.11 -13.38
C THR A 133 9.06 16.90 -12.58
N ILE A 134 9.24 16.42 -11.36
CA ILE A 134 8.21 16.34 -10.34
C ILE A 134 8.43 17.46 -9.36
N SER A 135 7.49 18.39 -9.24
CA SER A 135 7.59 19.55 -8.38
C SER A 135 6.29 19.87 -7.68
N ALA A 136 6.40 20.63 -6.60
CA ALA A 136 5.27 21.24 -5.92
C ALA A 136 5.73 22.50 -5.18
N HIS A 137 4.79 23.42 -4.99
CA HIS A 137 4.95 24.58 -4.13
C HIS A 137 4.30 24.31 -2.76
N ILE A 138 5.03 24.59 -1.69
CA ILE A 138 4.54 24.48 -0.31
C ILE A 138 4.23 25.90 0.20
N PRO A 139 2.96 26.34 0.28
CA PRO A 139 2.62 27.73 0.61
C PRO A 139 3.10 28.19 1.99
N ASP A 140 2.99 27.33 3.02
CA ASP A 140 3.35 27.66 4.42
C ASP A 140 4.78 27.22 4.78
N TYR A 141 5.71 27.25 3.82
CA TYR A 141 7.07 26.70 3.96
C TYR A 141 7.87 27.28 5.13
N GLN A 142 7.61 28.53 5.55
CA GLN A 142 8.33 29.17 6.66
C GLN A 142 8.07 28.49 8.00
N SER A 143 6.95 27.77 8.13
CA SER A 143 6.58 27.00 9.32
C SER A 143 7.35 25.68 9.47
N LEU A 144 8.05 25.25 8.42
CA LEU A 144 8.71 23.94 8.32
C LEU A 144 10.20 24.05 8.62
N ASP A 145 10.77 23.01 9.24
CA ASP A 145 12.21 22.84 9.40
C ASP A 145 12.84 22.53 8.03
N PRO A 146 13.63 23.44 7.43
CA PRO A 146 14.10 23.28 6.05
C PRO A 146 14.95 22.03 5.81
N LYS A 147 15.65 21.56 6.85
CA LYS A 147 16.51 20.36 6.76
C LYS A 147 15.71 19.06 6.77
N SER A 148 14.42 19.14 7.07
CA SER A 148 13.52 17.97 7.16
C SER A 148 12.65 17.78 5.92
N VAL A 149 12.65 18.77 5.01
CA VAL A 149 11.81 18.75 3.81
C VAL A 149 12.41 17.78 2.81
N GLY A 150 11.57 16.90 2.25
CA GLY A 150 11.98 15.95 1.23
C GLY A 150 10.85 15.56 0.31
N ILE A 151 11.22 15.02 -0.85
CA ILE A 151 10.32 14.47 -1.86
C ILE A 151 10.84 13.10 -2.32
N ALA A 152 9.93 12.20 -2.65
CA ALA A 152 10.26 10.90 -3.24
C ALA A 152 9.14 10.41 -4.15
N LEU A 153 9.51 9.51 -5.06
CA LEU A 153 8.59 8.66 -5.80
C LEU A 153 8.44 7.32 -5.11
N LEU A 154 7.21 6.96 -4.74
CA LEU A 154 6.92 5.69 -4.08
C LEU A 154 6.76 4.52 -5.04
N SER A 155 6.66 4.81 -6.33
CA SER A 155 6.58 3.81 -7.41
C SER A 155 7.97 3.34 -7.88
N MET A 156 9.04 3.83 -7.26
CA MET A 156 10.42 3.51 -7.62
C MET A 156 11.20 3.04 -6.40
N THR A 157 12.16 2.15 -6.62
CA THR A 157 13.12 1.73 -5.60
C THR A 157 14.35 2.66 -5.65
N GLY A 158 14.82 3.10 -4.47
CA GLY A 158 15.97 4.00 -4.36
C GLY A 158 15.60 5.44 -4.02
N THR A 159 16.62 6.30 -3.92
CA THR A 159 16.46 7.73 -3.63
C THR A 159 16.90 8.53 -4.85
N LEU A 160 16.01 9.37 -5.36
CA LEU A 160 16.34 10.32 -6.42
C LEU A 160 16.83 11.63 -5.82
N PRO A 161 17.80 12.32 -6.45
CA PRO A 161 18.20 13.64 -6.03
C PRO A 161 17.03 14.61 -6.19
N TYR A 162 16.89 15.51 -5.22
CA TYR A 162 15.89 16.56 -5.24
C TYR A 162 16.49 17.88 -4.76
N SER A 163 15.84 18.97 -5.11
CA SER A 163 16.16 20.32 -4.67
C SER A 163 14.97 20.89 -3.88
N TYR A 164 15.27 21.61 -2.80
CA TYR A 164 14.28 22.36 -2.04
C TYR A 164 14.79 23.78 -1.77
N ASP A 165 14.01 24.78 -2.15
CA ASP A 165 14.31 26.19 -1.88
C ASP A 165 13.51 26.67 -0.65
N ALA A 166 14.23 26.83 0.46
CA ALA A 166 13.67 27.28 1.73
C ALA A 166 13.21 28.76 1.73
N LYS A 167 13.52 29.53 0.68
CA LYS A 167 13.12 30.94 0.57
C LYS A 167 11.78 31.15 -0.12
N ASN A 168 11.31 30.18 -0.90
CA ASN A 168 10.06 30.29 -1.66
C ASN A 168 9.20 29.02 -1.58
N GLY A 169 9.65 27.95 -0.92
CA GLY A 169 8.83 26.75 -0.69
C GLY A 169 8.76 25.79 -1.87
N TRP A 170 9.54 26.00 -2.92
CA TRP A 170 9.57 25.09 -4.07
C TRP A 170 10.41 23.85 -3.78
N ILE A 171 9.85 22.69 -4.09
CA ILE A 171 10.55 21.40 -4.08
C ILE A 171 10.44 20.76 -5.46
N SER A 172 11.54 20.21 -5.96
CA SER A 172 11.58 19.53 -7.25
C SER A 172 12.50 18.31 -7.22
N LEU A 173 12.14 17.30 -8.00
CA LEU A 173 12.88 16.07 -8.20
C LEU A 173 12.87 15.78 -9.70
N LEU A 174 14.04 15.47 -10.23
CA LEU A 174 14.21 15.15 -11.63
C LEU A 174 14.24 13.63 -11.79
N VAL A 175 13.47 13.14 -12.74
CA VAL A 175 13.41 11.73 -13.11
C VAL A 175 14.00 11.57 -14.49
N ASN A 176 15.18 10.96 -14.57
CA ASN A 176 15.88 10.70 -15.83
C ASN A 176 15.84 9.23 -16.24
N GLU A 177 15.20 8.38 -15.43
CA GLU A 177 15.08 6.95 -15.65
C GLU A 177 13.65 6.59 -16.03
N GLY A 178 13.49 5.55 -16.85
CA GLY A 178 12.17 5.05 -17.23
C GLY A 178 11.41 4.55 -16.01
N LEU A 179 10.37 5.27 -15.61
CA LEU A 179 9.50 4.86 -14.51
C LEU A 179 8.68 3.63 -14.91
N GLN A 180 8.71 2.61 -14.05
CA GLN A 180 7.92 1.40 -14.26
C GLN A 180 6.50 1.58 -13.73
N GLY A 181 5.54 1.00 -14.45
CA GLY A 181 4.12 1.02 -14.09
C GLY A 181 3.37 2.27 -14.54
N SER A 182 2.07 2.13 -14.74
CA SER A 182 1.21 3.20 -15.26
C SER A 182 0.73 4.19 -14.20
N LEU A 183 0.84 3.86 -12.91
CA LEU A 183 0.45 4.74 -11.81
C LEU A 183 1.67 5.13 -10.96
N GLN A 184 2.00 6.40 -10.99
CA GLN A 184 3.08 6.99 -10.23
C GLN A 184 2.53 7.73 -9.02
N ARG A 185 3.27 7.71 -7.90
CA ARG A 185 2.91 8.45 -6.68
C ARG A 185 4.09 9.25 -6.15
N ALA A 186 3.93 10.57 -6.13
CA ALA A 186 4.84 11.47 -5.46
C ALA A 186 4.44 11.65 -3.99
N LEU A 187 5.45 11.80 -3.14
CA LEU A 187 5.30 12.06 -1.72
C LEU A 187 6.22 13.22 -1.35
N VAL A 188 5.67 14.27 -0.75
CA VAL A 188 6.42 15.33 -0.08
C VAL A 188 6.19 15.22 1.42
N TRP A 189 7.24 15.41 2.21
CA TRP A 189 7.14 15.45 3.67
C TRP A 189 8.01 16.55 4.26
N ALA A 190 7.68 16.96 5.47
CA ALA A 190 8.46 17.87 6.29
C ALA A 190 8.16 17.67 7.79
N THR A 191 8.91 18.36 8.64
CA THR A 191 8.62 18.49 10.07
C THR A 191 8.28 19.95 10.40
N GLU A 192 7.16 20.19 11.05
CA GLU A 192 6.80 21.52 11.54
C GLU A 192 7.75 21.98 12.65
N LYS A 193 8.20 23.25 12.61
CA LYS A 193 9.09 23.82 13.64
C LYS A 193 8.47 23.81 15.02
N LYS A 194 7.21 24.26 15.13
CA LYS A 194 6.52 24.47 16.41
C LYS A 194 6.08 23.16 17.06
N SER A 195 5.36 22.33 16.31
CA SER A 195 4.78 21.10 16.87
C SER A 195 5.75 19.92 16.88
N ARG A 196 6.85 20.01 16.11
CA ARG A 196 7.79 18.91 15.83
C ARG A 196 7.11 17.67 15.26
N ARG A 197 5.91 17.81 14.67
CA ARG A 197 5.17 16.72 14.02
C ARG A 197 5.54 16.64 12.54
N ARG A 198 5.44 15.41 12.01
CA ARG A 198 5.57 15.16 10.58
C ARG A 198 4.31 15.62 9.84
N VAL A 199 4.50 16.36 8.77
CA VAL A 199 3.48 16.74 7.79
C VAL A 199 3.86 16.18 6.42
N GLU A 200 2.87 15.91 5.59
CA GLU A 200 3.09 15.31 4.28
C GLU A 200 1.89 15.45 3.35
N ALA A 201 2.18 15.30 2.06
CA ALA A 201 1.17 15.19 1.02
C ALA A 201 1.63 14.24 -0.06
N THR A 202 0.64 13.65 -0.74
CA THR A 202 0.87 12.77 -1.87
C THR A 202 -0.07 13.14 -2.99
N TRP A 203 0.39 12.98 -4.21
CA TRP A 203 -0.46 12.98 -5.38
C TRP A 203 -0.01 11.89 -6.34
N THR A 204 -0.89 11.54 -7.26
CA THR A 204 -0.63 10.51 -8.26
C THR A 204 -0.74 11.09 -9.65
N PHE A 205 0.06 10.58 -10.58
CA PHE A 205 -0.02 10.87 -12.01
C PHE A 205 0.16 9.57 -12.77
N ARG A 206 -0.14 9.57 -14.06
CA ARG A 206 -0.15 8.36 -14.88
C ARG A 206 0.87 8.45 -16.02
N LEU A 207 1.47 7.32 -16.31
CA LEU A 207 2.27 7.10 -17.51
C LEU A 207 1.50 6.15 -18.43
N PRO A 208 1.73 6.21 -19.75
CA PRO A 208 1.07 5.36 -20.70
C PRO A 208 1.57 3.94 -20.45
N ASP A 209 0.66 2.98 -20.54
CA ASP A 209 1.05 1.57 -20.44
C ASP A 209 1.76 1.17 -21.72
N ILE A 210 3.09 1.27 -21.75
CA ILE A 210 3.91 0.94 -22.93
C ILE A 210 3.69 -0.52 -23.36
N LEU A 211 3.19 -1.39 -22.48
CA LEU A 211 2.87 -2.80 -22.81
C LEU A 211 1.40 -3.02 -23.21
N GLY A 212 0.53 -2.02 -23.04
CA GLY A 212 -0.91 -2.11 -23.28
C GLY A 212 -1.44 -1.25 -24.42
N ASP A 213 -0.63 -0.35 -24.99
CA ASP A 213 -1.05 0.57 -26.05
C ASP A 213 -0.55 0.13 -27.46
N PRO A 214 -1.44 -0.38 -28.33
CA PRO A 214 -1.07 -0.73 -29.71
C PRO A 214 -0.72 0.48 -30.59
N ALA A 215 -0.91 1.72 -30.09
CA ALA A 215 -0.61 2.95 -30.83
C ALA A 215 0.80 3.51 -30.59
N PHE A 216 1.63 2.88 -29.76
CA PHE A 216 3.03 3.31 -29.59
C PHE A 216 3.88 2.90 -30.80
N CYS A 217 3.74 3.65 -31.90
CA CYS A 217 4.71 3.69 -32.97
C CYS A 217 5.87 4.58 -32.48
N PRO A 218 7.04 4.03 -32.12
CA PRO A 218 8.18 4.89 -31.82
C PRO A 218 8.50 5.68 -33.09
N ALA A 219 8.45 7.00 -33.01
CA ALA A 219 8.88 7.85 -34.10
C ALA A 219 10.36 7.55 -34.37
N ILE A 220 10.64 6.87 -35.48
CA ILE A 220 11.99 6.67 -35.97
C ILE A 220 12.44 8.02 -36.53
N ASP A 221 13.46 8.63 -35.91
CA ASP A 221 14.08 9.85 -36.43
C ASP A 221 14.57 9.63 -37.87
N PRO A 222 14.17 10.46 -38.86
CA PRO A 222 14.58 10.31 -40.24
C PRO A 222 15.95 10.97 -40.47
N VAL A 223 16.99 10.56 -39.76
CA VAL A 223 18.38 10.99 -40.04
C VAL A 223 19.36 9.84 -39.88
N VAL A 224 19.11 8.68 -40.52
CA VAL A 224 20.18 7.80 -41.00
C VAL A 224 19.70 7.06 -42.26
N ILE A 225 19.69 7.73 -43.41
CA ILE A 225 19.86 7.03 -44.68
C ILE A 225 21.01 7.69 -45.42
N ALA A 226 22.21 7.15 -45.23
CA ALA A 226 23.34 7.35 -46.11
C ALA A 226 23.79 5.99 -46.64
N HIS A 227 23.67 5.84 -47.96
CA HIS A 227 24.39 4.93 -48.85
C HIS A 227 24.11 3.41 -48.80
N ALA A 228 23.30 2.95 -49.76
CA ALA A 228 23.72 2.06 -50.86
C ALA A 228 22.51 1.84 -51.80
N GLN A 229 22.46 2.58 -52.92
CA GLN A 229 22.70 2.08 -54.30
C GLN A 229 21.53 1.30 -54.94
N HIS A 230 21.27 1.69 -56.19
CA HIS A 230 20.15 1.39 -57.07
C HIS A 230 20.01 -0.10 -57.53
N PRO A 231 18.87 -0.47 -58.17
CA PRO A 231 18.29 -1.82 -58.27
C PRO A 231 18.72 -2.58 -59.55
N PRO A 232 18.12 -3.76 -59.85
CA PRO A 232 17.00 -3.71 -60.80
C PRO A 232 15.85 -4.72 -60.55
N GLN A 233 14.72 -4.38 -61.19
CA GLN A 233 13.47 -5.13 -61.27
C GLN A 233 13.55 -6.37 -62.16
N THR A 234 12.62 -7.32 -61.95
CA THR A 234 11.84 -8.14 -62.93
C THR A 234 11.09 -9.20 -62.09
N GLY A 235 9.86 -9.65 -62.34
CA GLY A 235 8.79 -9.43 -63.32
C GLY A 235 7.51 -10.11 -62.76
N GLY A 236 6.33 -9.67 -63.21
CA GLY A 236 5.04 -10.05 -62.62
C GLY A 236 4.42 -11.36 -63.13
N SER A 237 3.25 -11.71 -62.58
CA SER A 237 2.11 -12.33 -63.29
C SER A 237 0.96 -12.77 -62.34
N ALA A 238 -0.24 -12.20 -62.59
CA ALA A 238 -1.62 -12.75 -62.60
C ALA A 238 -2.15 -13.64 -61.44
N GLY A 239 -3.42 -13.58 -61.02
CA GLY A 239 -4.64 -12.92 -61.54
C GLY A 239 -5.81 -12.96 -60.51
N PRO A 240 -7.04 -12.55 -60.86
CA PRO A 240 -8.13 -12.36 -59.89
C PRO A 240 -9.14 -13.53 -59.91
N VAL A 241 -9.72 -13.86 -58.75
CA VAL A 241 -10.87 -14.77 -58.65
C VAL A 241 -12.06 -14.07 -57.98
N SER A 242 -13.15 -14.08 -58.73
CA SER A 242 -14.49 -13.58 -58.47
C SER A 242 -15.30 -14.49 -57.53
N THR A 243 -16.06 -13.86 -56.63
CA THR A 243 -17.25 -14.40 -55.95
C THR A 243 -18.41 -14.68 -56.91
N PRO A 244 -19.40 -15.51 -56.50
CA PRO A 244 -20.75 -14.95 -56.43
C PRO A 244 -21.59 -15.31 -55.19
N ARG A 245 -22.42 -14.33 -54.81
CA ARG A 245 -23.77 -14.35 -54.16
C ARG A 245 -24.61 -15.60 -54.50
N SER A 246 -25.70 -16.01 -53.83
CA SER A 246 -26.54 -15.59 -52.70
C SER A 246 -27.78 -16.50 -52.77
N VAL A 247 -28.32 -17.09 -51.71
CA VAL A 247 -29.78 -17.34 -51.58
C VAL A 247 -30.21 -17.35 -50.09
N ALA A 248 -31.43 -16.87 -49.88
CA ALA A 248 -32.08 -16.37 -48.67
C ALA A 248 -32.64 -17.41 -47.67
N ALA A 249 -33.04 -16.86 -46.52
CA ALA A 249 -33.74 -17.43 -45.34
C ALA A 249 -35.19 -17.92 -45.66
N PRO A 250 -35.96 -18.54 -44.72
CA PRO A 250 -36.49 -17.88 -43.51
C PRO A 250 -36.71 -18.74 -42.22
N ARG A 251 -36.88 -18.00 -41.11
CA ARG A 251 -37.59 -18.19 -39.80
C ARG A 251 -38.25 -19.54 -39.45
N LEU A 252 -38.18 -19.91 -38.14
CA LEU A 252 -39.30 -19.86 -37.15
C LEU A 252 -38.90 -20.42 -35.76
N GLN A 253 -39.36 -19.71 -34.70
CA GLN A 253 -39.82 -20.14 -33.35
C GLN A 253 -38.93 -21.09 -32.51
N ASN A 254 -38.67 -20.88 -31.22
CA ASN A 254 -39.33 -20.17 -30.11
C ASN A 254 -38.28 -19.54 -29.18
#